data_AF-A0A0Q5CDQ7-F1
#
_entry.id   AF-A0A0Q5CDQ7-F1
#
_cell.length_a   1.000
_cell.length_b   1.000
_cell.length_c   1.000
_cell.angle_alpha   90.00
_cell.angle_beta   90.00
_cell.angle_gamma   90.00
#
_symmetry.space_group_name_H-M   'P 1'
#
loop_
_entity.id
_entity.type
_entity.pdbx_description
1 polymer ?
#
loop_
_entity_poly.entity_id
_entity_poly.type
_entity_poly.pdbx_seq_one_letter_code
_entity_poly.pdbx_strand_id
1 'polypeptide(L)'
;MVARLSQPDARELTQTTNQPDTERLKLEAVGLRERLDILALDFADGTLTSGQLRTATERLRSRLSAIEAELADAGRVDLLGPLVGADDVAASWAALTVPRKRAVIDALAIITLRPVGRGVRNFDPDTVGIDWRS
;
A
#
# COMPACT_ATOMS: atom_id res chain seq x y z
N MET A 1 8.29 13.80 10.68
CA MET A 1 8.30 12.34 10.47
C MET A 1 8.75 11.59 11.72
N VAL A 2 9.94 11.84 12.27
CA VAL A 2 10.39 11.19 13.54
C VAL A 2 9.36 11.37 14.67
N ALA A 3 8.88 12.59 14.91
CA ALA A 3 7.83 12.83 15.91
C ALA A 3 6.51 12.09 15.64
N ARG A 4 6.21 11.74 14.38
CA ARG A 4 5.02 10.96 13.99
C ARG A 4 5.23 9.46 14.22
N LEU A 5 6.41 8.93 13.89
CA LEU A 5 6.81 7.56 14.18
C LEU A 5 6.90 7.27 15.70
N SER A 6 7.09 8.30 16.52
CA SER A 6 7.10 8.20 17.98
C SER A 6 5.71 8.25 18.63
N GLN A 7 4.63 8.47 17.87
CA GLN A 7 3.28 8.53 18.42
C GLN A 7 2.68 7.12 18.65
N PRO A 8 1.72 6.98 19.58
CA PRO A 8 1.12 5.68 19.90
C PRO A 8 0.38 5.02 18.72
N ASP A 9 -0.20 5.83 17.83
CA ASP A 9 -0.89 5.38 16.62
C ASP A 9 0.06 4.67 15.64
N ALA A 10 1.32 5.12 15.54
CA ALA A 10 2.34 4.41 14.77
C ALA A 10 2.62 3.01 15.32
N ARG A 11 2.43 2.78 16.63
CA ARG A 11 2.53 1.45 17.25
C ARG A 11 1.32 0.58 16.91
N GLU A 12 0.12 1.15 16.87
CA GLU A 12 -1.09 0.43 16.46
C GLU A 12 -0.96 -0.11 15.02
N LEU A 13 -0.38 0.67 14.12
CA LEU A 13 -0.10 0.25 12.72
C LEU A 13 0.92 -0.91 12.60
N THR A 14 1.66 -1.23 13.67
CA THR A 14 2.65 -2.33 13.69
C THR A 14 2.17 -3.55 14.48
N GLN A 15 1.02 -3.47 15.15
CA GLN A 15 0.53 -4.51 16.07
C GLN A 15 -0.25 -5.65 15.39
N THR A 16 -0.20 -5.78 14.06
CA THR A 16 -0.78 -6.94 13.37
C THR A 16 0.02 -8.20 13.73
N THR A 17 -0.45 -8.90 14.76
CA THR A 17 0.14 -10.09 15.40
C THR A 17 0.22 -11.32 14.48
N ASN A 18 -0.40 -11.26 13.30
CA ASN A 18 -0.32 -12.29 12.27
C ASN A 18 0.30 -11.66 11.03
N GLN A 19 1.60 -11.88 10.78
CA GLN A 19 2.12 -11.68 9.42
C GLN A 19 1.42 -12.72 8.53
N PRO A 20 0.51 -12.31 7.63
CA PRO A 20 -0.05 -13.26 6.69
C PRO A 20 1.10 -13.84 5.85
N ASP A 21 0.97 -15.10 5.45
CA ASP A 21 1.90 -15.72 4.51
C ASP A 21 1.85 -14.96 3.17
N THR A 22 2.73 -13.95 3.05
CA THR A 22 2.74 -13.03 1.92
C THR A 22 3.10 -13.74 0.61
N GLU A 23 3.88 -14.82 0.67
CA GLU A 23 4.20 -15.63 -0.49
C GLU A 23 2.97 -16.41 -0.97
N ARG A 24 2.22 -17.03 -0.05
CA ARG A 24 0.94 -17.66 -0.38
C ARG A 24 -0.05 -16.66 -0.98
N LEU A 25 -0.14 -15.45 -0.43
CA LEU A 25 -1.03 -14.39 -0.95
C LEU A 25 -0.60 -13.92 -2.35
N LYS A 26 0.70 -13.75 -2.61
CA LYS A 26 1.20 -13.41 -3.96
C LYS A 26 0.87 -14.50 -4.97
N LEU A 27 1.09 -15.77 -4.61
CA LEU A 27 0.73 -16.92 -5.45
C LEU A 27 -0.77 -16.97 -5.75
N GLU A 28 -1.61 -16.73 -4.73
CA GLU A 28 -3.06 -16.66 -4.91
C GLU A 28 -3.45 -15.52 -5.86
N ALA A 29 -2.85 -14.33 -5.73
CA ALA A 29 -3.09 -13.19 -6.62
C ALA A 29 -2.70 -13.47 -8.07
N VAL A 30 -1.58 -14.17 -8.31
CA VAL A 30 -1.19 -14.62 -9.66
C VAL A 30 -2.23 -15.56 -10.24
N GLY A 31 -2.63 -16.60 -9.49
CA GLY A 31 -3.63 -17.56 -9.94
C GLY A 31 -5.01 -16.94 -10.20
N LEU A 32 -5.41 -15.88 -9.46
CA LEU A 32 -6.65 -15.15 -9.72
C LEU A 32 -6.59 -14.34 -11.01
N ARG A 33 -5.44 -13.73 -11.34
CA ARG A 33 -5.25 -13.00 -12.61
C ARG A 33 -5.28 -13.96 -13.80
N GLU A 34 -4.62 -15.10 -13.69
CA GLU A 34 -4.67 -16.16 -14.71
C GLU A 34 -6.11 -16.65 -14.95
N ARG A 35 -6.91 -16.83 -13.89
CA ARG A 35 -8.33 -17.20 -14.03
C ARG A 35 -9.15 -16.13 -14.72
N LEU A 36 -8.87 -14.85 -14.48
CA LEU A 36 -9.55 -13.75 -15.19
C LEU A 36 -9.23 -13.79 -16.70
N ASP A 37 -8.00 -14.13 -17.07
CA ASP A 37 -7.59 -14.27 -18.46
C ASP A 37 -8.27 -15.49 -19.12
N ILE A 38 -8.37 -16.61 -18.41
CA ILE A 38 -9.09 -17.81 -18.88
C ILE A 38 -10.58 -17.50 -19.11
N LEU A 39 -11.24 -16.78 -18.20
CA LEU A 39 -12.64 -16.40 -18.38
C LEU A 39 -12.87 -15.56 -19.65
N ALA A 40 -11.89 -14.74 -20.04
CA ALA A 40 -11.98 -13.96 -21.26
C ALA A 40 -11.91 -14.85 -22.51
N LEU A 41 -11.07 -15.89 -22.48
CA LEU A 41 -11.00 -16.90 -23.54
C LEU A 41 -12.29 -17.72 -23.62
N ASP A 42 -12.78 -18.25 -22.49
CA ASP A 42 -14.02 -19.05 -22.45
C ASP A 42 -15.24 -18.28 -22.95
N PHE A 43 -15.28 -16.95 -22.72
CA PHE A 43 -16.32 -16.09 -23.27
C PHE A 43 -16.17 -15.88 -24.78
N ALA A 44 -14.93 -15.71 -25.28
CA ALA A 44 -14.65 -15.59 -26.71
C ALA A 44 -15.02 -16.86 -27.47
N ASP A 45 -14.79 -18.03 -26.86
CA ASP A 45 -15.16 -19.35 -27.40
C ASP A 45 -16.66 -19.65 -27.29
N GLY A 46 -17.45 -18.75 -26.67
CA GLY A 46 -18.89 -18.91 -26.51
C GLY A 46 -19.30 -19.94 -25.44
N THR A 47 -18.35 -20.44 -24.65
CA THR A 47 -18.60 -21.37 -23.55
C THR A 47 -19.31 -20.69 -22.38
N LEU A 48 -19.05 -19.40 -22.18
CA LEU A 48 -19.70 -18.58 -21.16
C LEU A 48 -20.64 -17.54 -21.75
N THR A 49 -21.75 -17.30 -21.06
CA THR A 49 -22.62 -16.16 -21.32
C THR A 49 -22.05 -14.88 -20.68
N SER A 50 -22.48 -13.72 -21.17
CA SER A 50 -22.05 -12.41 -20.63
C SER A 50 -22.42 -12.23 -19.16
N GLY A 51 -23.55 -12.79 -18.71
CA GLY A 51 -23.97 -12.79 -17.31
C GLY A 51 -23.03 -13.61 -16.43
N GLN A 52 -22.67 -14.82 -16.88
CA GLN A 52 -21.72 -15.68 -16.17
C GLN A 52 -20.33 -15.04 -16.08
N LEU A 53 -19.83 -14.46 -17.19
CA LEU A 53 -18.56 -13.74 -17.22
C LEU A 53 -18.55 -12.60 -16.20
N ARG A 54 -19.61 -11.77 -16.17
CA ARG A 54 -19.71 -10.65 -15.23
C ARG A 54 -19.65 -11.13 -13.78
N THR A 55 -20.49 -12.08 -13.42
CA THR A 55 -20.54 -12.61 -12.04
C THR A 55 -19.22 -13.24 -11.61
N ALA A 56 -18.58 -14.01 -12.49
CA ALA A 56 -17.29 -14.63 -12.19
C ALA A 56 -16.17 -13.57 -12.06
N THR A 57 -16.15 -12.59 -12.96
CA THR A 57 -15.18 -11.49 -12.96
C THR A 57 -15.29 -10.65 -11.68
N GLU A 58 -16.50 -10.29 -11.26
CA GLU A 58 -16.73 -9.52 -10.04
C GLU A 58 -16.23 -10.24 -8.80
N ARG A 59 -16.49 -11.56 -8.69
CA ARG A 59 -16.01 -12.38 -7.57
C ARG A 59 -14.48 -12.45 -7.53
N LEU A 60 -13.83 -12.72 -8.67
CA LEU A 60 -12.38 -12.81 -8.74
C LEU A 60 -11.71 -11.46 -8.46
N ARG A 61 -12.23 -10.36 -9.00
CA ARG A 61 -11.72 -9.00 -8.71
C ARG A 61 -11.90 -8.61 -7.25
N SER A 62 -13.03 -8.94 -6.64
CA SER A 62 -13.25 -8.70 -5.22
C SER A 62 -12.23 -9.44 -4.36
N ARG A 63 -11.97 -10.72 -4.64
CA ARG A 63 -10.94 -11.49 -3.95
C ARG A 63 -9.53 -10.94 -4.18
N LEU A 64 -9.22 -10.54 -5.42
CA LEU A 64 -7.93 -9.93 -5.76
C LEU A 64 -7.70 -8.63 -4.98
N SER A 65 -8.71 -7.76 -4.92
CA SER A 65 -8.66 -6.51 -4.14
C SER A 65 -8.42 -6.76 -2.65
N ALA A 66 -9.09 -7.77 -2.07
CA ALA A 66 -8.86 -8.15 -0.68
C ALA A 66 -7.42 -8.63 -0.42
N ILE A 67 -6.87 -9.47 -1.31
CA ILE A 67 -5.48 -9.95 -1.20
C ILE A 67 -4.48 -8.81 -1.37
N GLU A 68 -4.73 -7.89 -2.30
CA GLU A 68 -3.88 -6.72 -2.51
C GLU A 68 -3.88 -5.81 -1.26
N ALA A 69 -5.02 -5.66 -0.59
CA ALA A 69 -5.11 -4.96 0.68
C ALA A 69 -4.33 -5.68 1.81
N GLU A 70 -4.46 -7.00 1.93
CA GLU A 70 -3.70 -7.82 2.89
C GLU A 70 -2.17 -7.72 2.66
N LEU A 71 -1.73 -7.77 1.39
CA LEU A 71 -0.32 -7.61 1.02
C LEU A 71 0.21 -6.21 1.31
N ALA A 72 -0.59 -5.18 1.05
CA ALA A 72 -0.23 -3.80 1.34
C ALA A 72 -0.09 -3.56 2.85
N ASP A 73 -0.98 -4.14 3.66
CA ASP A 73 -0.92 -4.08 5.12
C ASP A 73 0.32 -4.81 5.65
N ALA A 74 0.58 -6.03 5.18
CA ALA A 74 1.76 -6.79 5.56
C ALA A 74 3.08 -6.06 5.20
N GLY A 75 3.13 -5.45 4.02
CA GLY A 75 4.27 -4.63 3.60
C GLY A 75 4.46 -3.37 4.45
N ARG A 76 3.38 -2.75 4.93
CA ARG A 76 3.43 -1.61 5.86
C ARG A 76 4.00 -2.02 7.21
N VAL A 77 3.58 -3.17 7.75
CA VAL A 77 4.08 -3.71 9.02
C VAL A 77 5.58 -4.03 8.93
N ASP A 78 6.04 -4.69 7.86
CA ASP A 78 7.46 -5.01 7.66
C ASP A 78 8.33 -3.74 7.55
N LEU A 79 7.81 -2.69 6.91
CA LEU A 79 8.51 -1.43 6.72
C LEU A 79 8.58 -0.58 7.99
N LEU A 80 7.49 -0.52 8.77
CA LEU A 80 7.37 0.33 9.96
C LEU A 80 7.84 -0.36 11.24
N GLY A 81 7.72 -1.69 11.34
CA GLY A 81 8.07 -2.48 12.53
C GLY A 81 9.47 -2.20 13.08
N PRO A 82 10.54 -2.22 12.25
CA PRO A 82 11.90 -1.92 12.71
C PRO A 82 12.11 -0.49 13.22
N LEU A 83 11.28 0.47 12.78
CA LEU A 83 11.39 1.88 13.18
C LEU A 83 10.62 2.18 14.46
N VAL A 84 9.46 1.54 14.62
CA VAL A 84 8.56 1.75 15.75
C VAL A 84 8.99 0.96 16.99
N GLY A 85 9.66 -0.18 16.79
CA GLY A 85 10.27 -0.99 17.85
C GLY A 85 11.68 -0.56 18.27
N ALA A 86 12.26 0.45 17.63
CA ALA A 86 13.61 0.93 17.95
C ALA A 86 13.63 1.79 19.22
N ASP A 87 14.64 1.60 20.07
CA ASP A 87 14.87 2.44 21.26
C ASP A 87 15.13 3.91 20.89
N ASP A 88 15.77 4.15 19.74
CA ASP A 88 15.97 5.47 19.15
C ASP A 88 15.45 5.52 17.70
N VAL A 89 14.23 6.05 17.56
CA VAL A 89 13.55 6.26 16.27
C VAL A 89 14.30 7.27 15.40
N ALA A 90 14.96 8.29 15.98
CA ALA A 90 15.67 9.31 15.23
C ALA A 90 16.94 8.75 14.59
N ALA A 91 17.72 7.97 15.34
CA ALA A 91 18.90 7.28 14.83
C ALA A 91 18.52 6.25 13.75
N SER A 92 17.47 5.46 13.99
CA SER A 92 16.98 4.46 13.03
C SER A 92 16.48 5.11 11.74
N TRP A 93 15.74 6.22 11.85
CA TRP A 93 15.33 7.02 10.70
C TRP A 93 16.53 7.58 9.93
N ALA A 94 17.53 8.13 10.63
CA ALA A 94 18.72 8.70 10.00
C ALA A 94 19.48 7.66 9.16
N ALA A 95 19.61 6.44 9.69
CA ALA A 95 20.29 5.31 9.05
C ALA A 95 19.59 4.75 7.80
N LEU A 96 18.30 5.07 7.59
CA LEU A 96 17.58 4.61 6.39
C LEU A 96 18.13 5.26 5.11
N THR A 97 18.26 4.43 4.08
CA THR A 97 18.46 4.89 2.69
C THR A 97 17.28 5.76 2.22
N VAL A 98 17.52 6.67 1.28
CA VAL A 98 16.49 7.55 0.70
C VAL A 98 15.28 6.78 0.15
N PRO A 99 15.44 5.65 -0.58
CA PRO A 99 14.30 4.86 -1.06
C PRO A 99 13.43 4.31 0.08
N ARG A 100 14.05 3.87 1.19
CA ARG A 100 13.31 3.41 2.38
C ARG A 100 12.59 4.57 3.09
N LYS A 101 13.25 5.73 3.26
CA LYS A 101 12.61 6.93 3.81
C LYS A 101 11.37 7.32 3.00
N ARG A 102 11.47 7.29 1.67
CA ARG A 102 10.34 7.54 0.77
C ARG A 102 9.21 6.53 0.98
N ALA A 103 9.52 5.24 1.00
CA ALA A 103 8.49 4.20 1.24
C ALA A 103 7.76 4.40 2.57
N VAL A 104 8.48 4.82 3.63
CA VAL A 104 7.87 5.08 4.94
C VAL A 104 6.96 6.30 4.89
N ILE A 105 7.38 7.36 4.20
CA ILE A 105 6.56 8.55 3.96
C ILE A 105 5.30 8.16 3.16
N ASP A 106 5.46 7.40 2.08
CA ASP A 106 4.37 6.92 1.22
C ASP A 106 3.44 5.95 1.93
N ALA A 107 3.86 5.30 3.02
CA ALA A 107 2.99 4.49 3.86
C ALA A 107 2.16 5.36 4.81
N LEU A 108 2.76 6.40 5.40
CA LEU A 108 2.16 7.20 6.47
C LEU A 108 1.36 8.41 5.97
N ALA A 109 1.70 8.96 4.81
CA ALA A 109 1.09 10.20 4.32
C ALA A 109 1.00 10.28 2.80
N ILE A 110 -0.01 10.99 2.32
CA ILE A 110 -0.11 11.48 0.95
C ILE A 110 0.44 12.91 0.96
N ILE A 111 1.48 13.16 0.16
CA ILE A 111 2.05 14.49 0.00
C ILE A 111 1.53 15.08 -1.30
N THR A 112 0.82 16.21 -1.21
CA THR A 112 0.25 16.92 -2.36
C THR A 112 0.92 18.29 -2.48
N LEU A 113 1.58 18.55 -3.62
CA LEU A 113 2.10 19.88 -3.91
C LEU A 113 1.00 20.76 -4.52
N ARG A 114 0.58 21.78 -3.78
CA ARG A 114 -0.40 22.79 -4.21
C ARG A 114 0.25 23.80 -5.16
N PRO A 115 -0.54 24.45 -6.05
CA PRO A 115 -0.02 25.47 -6.95
C PRO A 115 0.63 26.63 -6.20
N VAL A 116 1.93 26.86 -6.45
CA VAL A 116 2.71 27.96 -5.84
C VAL A 116 2.50 29.32 -6.56
N GLY A 117 1.90 29.31 -7.75
CA GLY A 117 1.81 30.49 -8.64
C GLY A 117 3.00 30.64 -9.59
N ARG A 118 2.80 31.31 -10.75
CA ARG A 118 3.87 31.51 -11.75
C ARG A 118 4.91 32.51 -11.26
N GLY A 119 6.20 32.19 -11.41
CA GLY A 119 7.31 33.11 -11.14
C GLY A 119 7.81 33.15 -9.70
N VAL A 120 7.24 32.34 -8.80
CA VAL A 120 7.70 32.25 -7.42
C VAL A 120 9.02 31.47 -7.36
N ARG A 121 10.05 32.09 -6.81
CA ARG A 121 11.40 31.50 -6.64
C ARG A 121 11.71 31.08 -5.20
N ASN A 122 10.85 31.45 -4.25
CA ASN A 122 10.99 31.11 -2.85
C ASN A 122 10.18 29.86 -2.53
N PHE A 123 10.74 28.97 -1.71
CA PHE A 123 10.01 27.82 -1.20
C PHE A 123 9.01 28.28 -0.14
N ASP A 124 7.73 28.00 -0.39
CA ASP A 124 6.65 28.23 0.56
C ASP A 124 6.19 26.86 1.14
N PRO A 125 6.46 26.57 2.42
CA PRO A 125 6.06 25.32 3.06
C PRO A 125 4.55 25.05 2.98
N ASP A 126 3.71 26.09 2.96
CA ASP A 126 2.26 25.93 2.91
C ASP A 126 1.81 25.35 1.57
N THR A 127 2.65 25.38 0.55
CA THR A 127 2.33 24.72 -0.73
C THR A 127 2.43 23.21 -0.65
N VAL A 128 3.01 22.64 0.42
CA VAL A 128 3.03 21.20 0.65
C VAL A 128 1.86 20.80 1.55
N GLY A 129 0.82 20.22 0.95
CA GLY A 129 -0.25 19.53 1.68
C GLY A 129 0.23 18.15 2.16
N ILE A 130 -0.07 17.80 3.40
CA ILE A 130 0.24 16.50 3.98
C ILE A 130 -1.05 15.92 4.56
N ASP A 131 -1.58 14.90 3.89
CA ASP A 131 -2.74 14.14 4.35
C ASP A 131 -2.26 12.82 4.95
N TRP A 132 -2.40 12.66 6.26
CA TRP A 132 -1.94 11.45 6.95
C TRP A 132 -2.92 10.30 6.71
N ARG A 133 -2.38 9.14 6.32
CA ARG A 133 -3.13 7.88 6.36
C ARG A 133 -3.19 7.49 7.82
N SER A 134 -4.39 7.51 8.40
CA SER A 134 -4.62 7.09 9.79
C SER A 134 -4.15 5.65 10.00
#